data_AF-A0A7X6SYN5-F1
#
_entry.id   AF-A0A7X6SYN5-F1
#
_cell.length_a   1.000
_cell.length_b   1.000
_cell.length_c   1.000
_cell.angle_alpha   90.00
_cell.angle_beta   90.00
_cell.angle_gamma   90.00
#
_symmetry.space_group_name_H-M   'P 1'
#
loop_
_entity.id
_entity.type
_entity.pdbx_description
1 polymer ?
#
loop_
_entity_poly.entity_id
_entity_poly.type
_entity_poly.pdbx_seq_one_letter_code
_entity_poly.pdbx_strand_id
1 'polypeptide(L)' 'SGTESLDDFLDTLHNRQLAVSAMAFMDAWNLDLDRLRDCYIHIADGHKLIPFCAYNLTAQDGRTLYR' A
#
# COMPACT_ATOMS: atom_id res chain seq x y z
N SER A 1 0.71 37.18 15.25
CA SER A 1 -0.69 36.87 14.92
C SER A 1 -0.94 35.39 15.21
N GLY A 2 -2.04 34.99 15.84
CA GLY A 2 -2.27 33.57 16.17
C GLY A 2 -2.34 32.62 14.97
N THR A 3 -2.50 33.17 13.77
CA THR A 3 -2.48 32.44 12.49
C THR A 3 -1.07 32.07 12.04
N GLU A 4 -0.07 32.93 12.28
CA GLU A 4 1.33 32.68 11.85
C GLU A 4 1.91 31.43 12.53
N SER A 5 1.59 31.21 13.81
CA SER A 5 2.03 30.01 14.53
C SER A 5 1.33 28.72 14.06
N LEU A 6 0.12 28.84 13.51
CA LEU A 6 -0.59 27.69 12.94
C LEU A 6 -0.01 27.31 11.58
N ASP A 7 0.30 28.31 10.75
CA ASP A 7 0.90 28.11 9.44
C ASP A 7 2.28 27.43 9.56
N ASP A 8 3.15 27.92 10.45
CA ASP A 8 4.47 27.30 10.71
C ASP A 8 4.36 25.84 11.19
N PHE A 9 3.32 25.52 11.97
CA PHE A 9 3.06 24.16 12.45
C PHE A 9 2.62 23.24 11.31
N LEU A 10 1.71 23.70 10.44
CA LEU A 10 1.25 22.95 9.28
C LEU A 10 2.38 22.68 8.29
N ASP A 11 3.22 23.69 8.02
CA ASP A 11 4.41 23.54 7.17
C ASP A 11 5.41 22.54 7.75
N THR A 12 5.59 22.54 9.08
CA THR A 12 6.46 21.58 9.74
C THR A 12 5.92 20.15 9.61
N LEU A 13 4.61 19.94 9.82
CA LEU A 13 4.00 18.63 9.65
C LEU A 13 4.06 18.14 8.19
N HIS A 14 3.78 19.03 7.24
CA HIS A 14 3.80 18.69 5.81
C HIS A 14 5.19 18.21 5.38
N ASN A 15 6.23 18.91 5.83
CA ASN A 15 7.62 18.68 5.40
C ASN A 15 8.36 17.62 6.23
N ARG A 16 7.85 17.22 7.41
CA ARG A 16 8.55 16.32 8.34
C ARG A 16 7.71 15.11 8.77
N GLN A 17 6.86 14.62 7.88
CA GLN A 17 6.10 13.38 8.09
C GLN A 17 6.74 12.20 7.35
N LEU A 18 6.72 11.03 8.00
CA LEU A 18 7.05 9.75 7.39
C LEU A 18 5.83 8.84 7.52
N ALA A 19 5.23 8.46 6.39
CA ALA A 19 4.17 7.46 6.38
C ALA A 19 4.78 6.06 6.46
N VAL A 20 4.38 5.28 7.48
CA VAL A 20 4.77 3.88 7.63
C VAL A 20 3.50 3.03 7.60
N SER A 21 3.40 2.15 6.61
CA SER A 21 2.31 1.17 6.49
C SER A 21 2.89 -0.24 6.48
N ALA A 22 2.15 -1.19 7.07
CA ALA A 22 2.51 -2.61 7.02
C ALA A 22 1.26 -3.45 6.79
N MET A 23 1.43 -4.54 6.05
CA MET A 23 0.39 -5.53 5.80
C MET A 23 1.02 -6.92 5.85
N ALA A 24 0.36 -7.86 6.50
CA ALA A 24 0.76 -9.27 6.42
C ALA A 24 0.57 -9.78 4.98
N PHE A 25 1.53 -10.56 4.48
CA PHE A 25 1.45 -11.16 3.17
C PHE A 25 0.32 -12.20 3.14
N MET A 26 -0.53 -12.14 2.11
CA MET A 26 -1.66 -13.07 1.92
C MET A 26 -1.31 -14.13 0.89
N ASP A 27 -1.81 -15.36 1.10
CA ASP A 27 -1.65 -16.53 0.26
C ASP A 27 -3.01 -17.04 -0.27
N ALA A 28 -3.00 -18.16 -0.99
CA ALA A 28 -4.21 -18.70 -1.61
C ALA A 28 -5.26 -19.26 -0.63
N TRP A 29 -4.96 -19.33 0.67
CA TRP A 29 -5.85 -19.84 1.72
C TRP A 29 -6.42 -18.73 2.60
N ASN A 30 -5.74 -17.58 2.69
CA ASN A 30 -6.14 -16.47 3.56
C ASN A 30 -6.33 -15.13 2.84
N LEU A 31 -6.41 -15.15 1.50
CA LEU A 31 -6.65 -13.96 0.70
C LEU A 31 -7.97 -13.27 1.10
N ASP A 32 -7.86 -12.01 1.47
CA ASP A 32 -8.97 -11.14 1.81
C ASP A 32 -9.02 -9.98 0.80
N LEU A 33 -10.10 -9.92 0.02
CA LEU A 33 -10.27 -8.92 -1.04
C LEU A 33 -10.52 -7.53 -0.49
N ASP A 34 -11.12 -7.40 0.70
CA ASP A 34 -11.40 -6.11 1.31
C ASP A 34 -10.07 -5.48 1.75
N ARG A 35 -9.21 -6.28 2.41
CA ARG A 35 -7.84 -5.86 2.76
C ARG A 35 -6.98 -5.57 1.54
N LEU A 36 -7.16 -6.33 0.45
CA LEU A 36 -6.42 -6.13 -0.79
C LEU A 36 -6.77 -4.80 -1.47
N ARG A 37 -8.04 -4.35 -1.41
CA ARG A 37 -8.47 -3.05 -1.96
C ARG A 37 -7.86 -1.86 -1.21
N ASP A 38 -7.60 -2.03 0.08
CA ASP A 38 -6.96 -1.00 0.92
C ASP A 38 -5.42 -1.09 0.92
N CYS A 39 -4.82 -1.86 0.01
CA CYS A 39 -3.38 -2.01 -0.05
C CYS A 39 -2.70 -0.71 -0.48
N TYR A 40 -1.63 -0.32 0.22
CA TYR A 40 -0.86 0.89 -0.10
C TYR A 40 0.38 0.62 -0.97
N ILE A 41 0.75 -0.65 -1.17
CA ILE A 41 1.97 -1.05 -1.88
C ILE A 41 1.57 -1.77 -3.18
N HIS A 42 1.90 -1.16 -4.32
CA HIS A 42 1.55 -1.67 -5.64
C HIS A 42 2.79 -1.86 -6.51
N ILE A 43 2.71 -2.83 -7.41
CA ILE A 43 3.65 -3.05 -8.50
C ILE A 43 3.03 -2.49 -9.78
N ALA A 44 3.80 -1.68 -10.50
CA ALA A 44 3.43 -1.18 -11.81
C ALA A 44 3.77 -2.23 -12.87
N ASP A 45 2.76 -2.68 -13.61
CA ASP A 45 2.89 -3.61 -14.74
C ASP A 45 2.20 -3.01 -15.98
N GLY A 46 3.00 -2.38 -16.84
CA GLY A 46 2.51 -1.57 -17.96
C GLY A 46 1.60 -0.43 -17.48
N HIS A 47 0.31 -0.51 -17.82
CA HIS A 47 -0.71 0.47 -17.44
C HIS A 47 -1.54 0.06 -16.22
N LYS A 48 -1.16 -1.03 -15.54
CA LYS A 48 -1.88 -1.55 -14.37
C LYS A 48 -1.06 -1.32 -13.11
N LEU A 49 -1.77 -1.02 -12.02
CA LEU A 49 -1.23 -1.06 -10.66
C LEU A 49 -1.82 -2.28 -9.98
N ILE A 50 -0.95 -3.22 -9.60
CA ILE A 50 -1.36 -4.50 -9.00
C ILE A 50 -0.88 -4.50 -7.55
N PRO A 51 -1.75 -4.79 -6.56
CA PRO A 51 -1.34 -4.89 -5.17
C PRO A 51 -0.19 -5.88 -4.98
N PHE A 52 0.81 -5.54 -4.18
CA PHE A 52 2.06 -6.32 -4.04
C PHE A 52 1.82 -7.79 -3.70
N CYS A 53 0.88 -8.07 -2.79
CA CYS A 53 0.54 -9.45 -2.42
C CYS A 53 -0.14 -10.19 -3.57
N ALA A 54 -1.04 -9.55 -4.31
CA ALA A 54 -1.70 -10.17 -5.46
C ALA A 54 -0.72 -10.44 -6.62
N TYR A 55 0.24 -9.55 -6.84
CA TYR A 55 1.28 -9.75 -7.85
C TYR A 55 2.13 -11.00 -7.55
N ASN A 56 2.46 -11.23 -6.28
CA ASN A 56 3.26 -12.36 -5.83
C ASN A 56 2.44 -13.60 -5.42
N LEU A 57 1.13 -13.59 -5.65
CA LEU A 57 0.25 -14.66 -5.23
C LEU A 57 0.43 -15.89 -6.13
N THR A 58 0.63 -17.04 -5.49
CA THR A 58 0.67 -18.35 -6.14
C THR A 58 -0.60 -19.11 -5.80
N ALA A 59 -1.26 -19.68 -6.81
CA ALA A 59 -2.41 -20.55 -6.63
C ALA A 59 -2.03 -21.82 -5.87
N GLN A 60 -3.04 -22.54 -5.36
CA GLN A 60 -2.83 -23.75 -4.56
C GLN A 60 -2.06 -24.86 -5.31
N ASP A 61 -2.10 -24.84 -6.64
CA ASP A 61 -1.38 -25.77 -7.51
C ASP A 61 0.00 -25.26 -7.98
N GLY A 62 0.48 -24.17 -7.40
CA GLY A 62 1.81 -23.62 -7.69
C GLY A 62 1.86 -22.67 -8.89
N ARG A 63 0.73 -22.39 -9.57
CA ARG A 63 0.70 -21.44 -10.69
C ARG A 63 0.66 -19.99 -10.22
N THR A 64 1.47 -19.14 -10.83
CA THR A 64 1.45 -17.68 -10.63
C THR A 64 0.61 -17.00 -11.72
N LEU A 65 -0.02 -15.88 -11.39
CA LEU A 65 -0.80 -15.09 -12.36
C LEU A 65 0.06 -14.04 -13.09
N TYR A 66 0.97 -13.40 -12.36
CA TYR A 66 1.78 -12.28 -12.86
C TYR A 66 3.28 -12.58 -12.88
N ARG A 67 3.80 -13.14 -11.78
CA ARG A 67 5.22 -13.47 -11.62
C ARG A 67 5.66 -14.66 -12.46
#